data_AF-A0A7J9YRT7-F1
#
_entry.id   AF-A0A7J9YRT7-F1
#
_cell.length_a   1.000
_cell.length_b   1.000
_cell.length_c   1.000
_cell.angle_alpha   90.00
_cell.angle_beta   90.00
_cell.angle_gamma   90.00
#
_symmetry.space_group_name_H-M   'P 1'
#
loop_
_entity.id
_entity.type
_entity.pdbx_description
1 polymer ?
#
loop_
_entity_poly.entity_id
_entity_poly.type
_entity_poly.pdbx_seq_one_letter_code
_entity_poly.pdbx_strand_id
1 'polypeptide(L)'
;MAFATDPQVVAEQARLVAAAWSPEGAPLAWRLTAAQLEALADDEELLAIAAQIPPDRVPALLFEAAATFLVLELEPEPLRGWFPRVGEPQPALDRRFRREYRDFILDHRERLLELCARHRYQMNEVGRCADVVPALAPAVAEGRDVVLIDIGTGAGLGLHLDRYRYVYRGPGERRESVGDPGSPLTIETEVRGGVAPPLPPALPEVVDRVGIDAEPLDISDPGVRAWLAACVPQEIGAVTRFHRAAEIATANPARTVRGDACEVLPDVLDGIPAGHLACLVDSYVHVFFPPEELERFRALIDRAGRRRELDWISIDPLVPMGPTAAHSVLGVPVPAALVERNRREGVFGVLGRLGYRGGRRRRALLALAHPGAAWLEWLTPADSSAGPAA
;
A
#
# COMPACT_ATOMS: atom_id res chain seq x y z
N MET A 1 -21.73 7.53 -23.57
CA MET A 1 -21.56 6.07 -23.77
C MET A 1 -21.10 5.51 -22.45
N ALA A 2 -21.85 4.58 -21.85
CA ALA A 2 -21.41 3.94 -20.61
C ALA A 2 -20.17 3.10 -20.93
N PHE A 3 -19.06 3.39 -20.24
CA PHE A 3 -17.85 2.56 -20.30
C PHE A 3 -18.17 1.27 -19.55
N ALA A 4 -18.81 0.31 -20.22
CA ALA A 4 -18.99 -1.03 -19.67
C ALA A 4 -17.64 -1.75 -19.75
N THR A 5 -17.13 -2.19 -18.60
CA THR A 5 -15.96 -3.07 -18.55
C THR A 5 -16.36 -4.46 -19.02
N ASP A 6 -15.50 -5.15 -19.76
CA ASP A 6 -15.72 -6.55 -20.10
C ASP A 6 -15.80 -7.40 -18.81
N PRO A 7 -16.89 -8.14 -18.56
CA PRO A 7 -17.01 -9.04 -17.41
C PRO A 7 -15.82 -9.99 -17.23
N GLN A 8 -15.18 -10.44 -18.32
CA GLN A 8 -14.00 -11.30 -18.25
C GLN A 8 -12.79 -10.59 -17.65
N VAL A 9 -12.61 -9.30 -17.98
CA VAL A 9 -11.54 -8.47 -17.38
C VAL A 9 -11.77 -8.31 -15.88
N VAL A 10 -13.02 -8.12 -15.46
CA VAL A 10 -13.36 -8.05 -14.02
C VAL A 10 -13.07 -9.39 -13.33
N ALA A 11 -13.45 -10.51 -13.95
CA ALA A 11 -13.22 -11.85 -13.38
C ALA A 11 -11.71 -12.16 -13.26
N GLU A 12 -10.91 -11.84 -14.27
CA GLU A 12 -9.46 -11.99 -14.23
C GLU A 12 -8.83 -11.11 -13.14
N GLN A 13 -9.25 -9.85 -13.04
CA GLN A 13 -8.81 -8.95 -11.97
C GLN A 13 -9.15 -9.53 -10.59
N ALA A 14 -10.37 -9.99 -10.38
CA ALA A 14 -10.82 -10.54 -9.11
C ALA A 14 -9.99 -11.78 -8.71
N ARG A 15 -9.73 -12.70 -9.64
CA ARG A 15 -8.90 -13.89 -9.39
C ARG A 15 -7.45 -13.52 -9.06
N LEU A 16 -6.86 -12.59 -9.81
CA LEU A 16 -5.48 -12.14 -9.58
C LEU A 16 -5.34 -11.53 -8.18
N VAL A 17 -6.28 -10.67 -7.79
CA VAL A 17 -6.26 -10.01 -6.48
C VAL A 17 -6.56 -11.00 -5.34
N ALA A 18 -7.49 -11.93 -5.54
CA ALA A 18 -7.77 -12.99 -4.56
C ALA A 18 -6.53 -13.85 -4.27
N ALA A 19 -5.83 -14.28 -5.33
CA ALA A 19 -4.60 -15.05 -5.23
C ALA A 19 -3.47 -14.27 -4.54
N ALA A 20 -3.41 -12.95 -4.73
CA ALA A 20 -2.42 -12.09 -4.07
C ALA A 20 -2.69 -11.91 -2.56
N TRP A 21 -3.96 -11.82 -2.14
CA TRP A 21 -4.32 -11.66 -0.72
C TRP A 21 -4.22 -12.95 0.10
N SER A 22 -4.54 -14.09 -0.51
CA SER A 22 -4.51 -15.39 0.17
C SER A 22 -3.77 -16.46 -0.67
N PRO A 23 -2.46 -16.28 -0.93
CA PRO A 23 -1.65 -17.28 -1.62
C PRO A 23 -1.54 -18.57 -0.79
N GLU A 24 -0.97 -19.62 -1.39
CA GLU A 24 -0.70 -20.87 -0.69
C GLU A 24 0.18 -20.62 0.55
N GLY A 25 -0.26 -21.12 1.71
CA GLY A 25 0.41 -20.90 2.99
C GLY A 25 0.07 -19.58 3.70
N ALA A 26 -0.77 -18.71 3.12
CA ALA A 26 -1.27 -17.53 3.82
C ALA A 26 -2.11 -17.91 5.06
N PRO A 27 -2.06 -17.12 6.15
CA PRO A 27 -2.89 -17.38 7.31
C PRO A 27 -4.38 -17.37 6.95
N LEU A 28 -5.17 -18.26 7.56
CA LEU A 28 -6.62 -18.36 7.30
C LEU A 28 -7.37 -17.04 7.54
N ALA A 29 -6.83 -16.14 8.35
CA ALA A 29 -7.43 -14.85 8.61
C ALA A 29 -7.52 -13.92 7.38
N TRP A 30 -6.69 -14.15 6.37
CA TRP A 30 -6.72 -13.40 5.11
C TRP A 30 -7.76 -13.92 4.11
N ARG A 31 -8.51 -14.99 4.45
CA ARG A 31 -9.39 -15.67 3.50
C ARG A 31 -10.65 -14.90 3.11
N LEU A 32 -11.15 -14.00 3.96
CA LEU A 32 -12.44 -13.34 3.72
C LEU A 32 -12.43 -12.51 2.44
N THR A 33 -11.48 -11.58 2.30
CA THR A 33 -11.36 -10.73 1.10
C THR A 33 -11.13 -11.55 -0.17
N ALA A 34 -10.31 -12.61 -0.10
CA ALA A 34 -10.15 -13.54 -1.22
C ALA A 34 -11.47 -14.25 -1.58
N ALA A 35 -12.24 -14.73 -0.59
CA ALA A 35 -13.52 -15.39 -0.81
C ALA A 35 -14.59 -14.46 -1.41
N GLN A 36 -14.58 -13.16 -1.08
CA GLN A 36 -15.45 -12.16 -1.70
C GLN A 36 -15.13 -11.99 -3.19
N LEU A 37 -13.84 -11.88 -3.51
CA LEU A 37 -13.37 -11.75 -4.90
C LEU A 37 -13.58 -13.03 -5.71
N GLU A 38 -13.40 -14.22 -5.11
CA GLU A 38 -13.74 -15.51 -5.72
C GLU A 38 -15.25 -15.63 -5.97
N ALA A 39 -16.08 -15.18 -5.03
CA ALA A 39 -17.53 -15.15 -5.21
C ALA A 39 -17.92 -14.28 -6.40
N LEU A 40 -17.32 -13.09 -6.54
CA LEU A 40 -17.47 -12.24 -7.71
C LEU A 40 -16.99 -12.94 -9.00
N ALA A 41 -15.80 -13.53 -8.98
CA ALA A 41 -15.15 -14.07 -10.17
C ALA A 41 -15.88 -15.24 -10.82
N ASP A 42 -16.61 -16.05 -10.05
CA ASP A 42 -17.36 -17.21 -10.58
C ASP A 42 -18.89 -17.03 -10.52
N ASP A 43 -19.39 -15.79 -10.47
CA ASP A 43 -20.83 -15.50 -10.57
C ASP A 43 -21.14 -14.52 -11.70
N GLU A 44 -21.91 -14.97 -12.70
CA GLU A 44 -22.24 -14.17 -13.88
C GLU A 44 -23.06 -12.90 -13.56
N GLU A 45 -23.93 -12.94 -12.55
CA GLU A 45 -24.76 -11.79 -12.17
C GLU A 45 -23.93 -10.75 -11.42
N LEU A 46 -23.06 -11.18 -10.51
CA LEU A 46 -22.13 -10.27 -9.83
C LEU A 46 -21.16 -9.61 -10.82
N LEU A 47 -20.63 -10.38 -11.78
CA LEU A 47 -19.79 -9.82 -12.85
C LEU A 47 -20.54 -8.81 -13.71
N ALA A 48 -21.81 -9.05 -14.04
CA ALA A 48 -22.63 -8.09 -14.78
C ALA A 48 -22.87 -6.78 -14.00
N ILE A 49 -22.94 -6.84 -12.67
CA ILE A 49 -23.00 -5.65 -11.81
C ILE A 49 -21.65 -4.92 -11.85
N ALA A 50 -20.55 -5.62 -11.55
CA ALA A 50 -19.22 -5.04 -11.50
C ALA A 50 -18.75 -4.48 -12.87
N ALA A 51 -19.19 -5.05 -13.98
CA ALA A 51 -18.94 -4.58 -15.34
C ALA A 51 -19.50 -3.17 -15.63
N GLN A 52 -20.43 -2.67 -14.81
CA GLN A 52 -20.93 -1.29 -14.91
C GLN A 52 -19.94 -0.26 -14.32
N ILE A 53 -18.95 -0.72 -13.56
CA ILE A 53 -17.89 0.12 -13.01
C ILE A 53 -16.83 0.34 -14.12
N PRO A 54 -16.42 1.60 -14.38
CA PRO A 54 -15.40 1.91 -15.39
C PRO A 54 -14.06 1.18 -15.15
N PRO A 55 -13.32 0.77 -16.20
CA PRO A 55 -12.06 0.03 -16.04
C PRO A 55 -11.00 0.80 -15.23
N ASP A 56 -10.95 2.12 -15.36
CA ASP A 56 -10.02 3.01 -14.64
C ASP A 56 -10.32 3.12 -13.13
N ARG A 57 -11.44 2.53 -12.67
CA ARG A 57 -11.84 2.49 -11.26
C ARG A 57 -11.59 1.16 -10.57
N VAL A 58 -10.74 0.30 -11.15
CA VAL A 58 -10.38 -1.02 -10.59
C VAL A 58 -11.62 -1.82 -10.13
N PRO A 59 -12.49 -2.22 -11.07
CA PRO A 59 -13.87 -2.63 -10.79
C PRO A 59 -14.01 -3.74 -9.75
N ALA A 60 -13.14 -4.75 -9.73
CA ALA A 60 -13.22 -5.83 -8.75
C ALA A 60 -12.97 -5.35 -7.30
N LEU A 61 -11.96 -4.49 -7.11
CA LEU A 61 -11.62 -3.93 -5.80
C LEU A 61 -12.66 -2.92 -5.32
N LEU A 62 -13.17 -2.09 -6.23
CA LEU A 62 -14.22 -1.13 -5.88
C LEU A 62 -15.55 -1.82 -5.55
N PHE A 63 -15.90 -2.88 -6.29
CA PHE A 63 -17.05 -3.71 -5.98
C PHE A 63 -16.92 -4.38 -4.61
N GLU A 64 -15.77 -5.01 -4.33
CA GLU A 64 -15.50 -5.66 -3.05
C GLU A 64 -15.60 -4.67 -1.89
N ALA A 65 -14.96 -3.51 -1.98
CA ALA A 65 -15.02 -2.48 -0.94
C ALA A 65 -16.45 -1.95 -0.74
N ALA A 66 -17.23 -1.73 -1.82
CA ALA A 66 -18.62 -1.29 -1.71
C ALA A 66 -19.52 -2.36 -1.05
N ALA A 67 -19.33 -3.63 -1.41
CA ALA A 67 -20.05 -4.73 -0.78
C ALA A 67 -19.67 -4.85 0.71
N THR A 68 -18.38 -4.78 1.04
CA THR A 68 -17.88 -4.77 2.43
C THR A 68 -18.48 -3.60 3.21
N PHE A 69 -18.51 -2.39 2.63
CA PHE A 69 -19.12 -1.22 3.25
C PHE A 69 -20.58 -1.48 3.61
N LEU A 70 -21.37 -2.07 2.72
CA LEU A 70 -22.77 -2.39 2.97
C LEU A 70 -22.97 -3.43 4.07
N VAL A 71 -22.12 -4.47 4.12
CA VAL A 71 -22.19 -5.45 5.20
C VAL A 71 -21.86 -4.82 6.56
N LEU A 72 -20.88 -3.92 6.60
CA LEU A 72 -20.50 -3.21 7.83
C LEU A 72 -21.56 -2.17 8.25
N GLU A 73 -22.22 -1.52 7.29
CA GLU A 73 -23.26 -0.50 7.54
C GLU A 73 -24.59 -1.13 7.98
N LEU A 74 -25.04 -2.19 7.30
CA LEU A 74 -26.36 -2.78 7.49
C LEU A 74 -26.38 -3.91 8.52
N GLU A 75 -25.22 -4.45 8.89
CA GLU A 75 -25.04 -5.60 9.79
C GLU A 75 -26.03 -6.77 9.53
N PRO A 76 -26.15 -7.27 8.28
CA PRO A 76 -27.09 -8.34 7.93
C PRO A 76 -26.72 -9.66 8.61
N GLU A 77 -27.70 -10.40 9.14
CA GLU A 77 -27.48 -11.75 9.66
C GLU A 77 -27.89 -12.82 8.62
N PRO A 78 -27.11 -13.90 8.43
CA PRO A 78 -25.90 -14.27 9.17
C PRO A 78 -24.59 -13.62 8.64
N LEU A 79 -24.67 -12.85 7.56
CA LEU A 79 -23.51 -12.40 6.77
C LEU A 79 -22.46 -11.61 7.58
N ARG A 80 -22.90 -10.72 8.46
CA ARG A 80 -22.04 -9.92 9.34
C ARG A 80 -21.17 -10.78 10.25
N GLY A 81 -21.62 -11.99 10.60
CA GLY A 81 -20.91 -12.93 11.47
C GLY A 81 -19.56 -13.41 10.94
N TRP A 82 -19.30 -13.30 9.62
CA TRP A 82 -18.00 -13.64 9.03
C TRP A 82 -16.99 -12.49 9.00
N PHE A 83 -17.44 -11.26 9.23
CA PHE A 83 -16.58 -10.07 9.17
C PHE A 83 -15.94 -9.76 10.53
N PRO A 84 -14.67 -9.35 10.58
CA PRO A 84 -13.97 -9.10 11.83
C PRO A 84 -14.62 -7.97 12.66
N ARG A 85 -14.37 -8.00 13.97
CA ARG A 85 -14.68 -6.94 14.93
C ARG A 85 -13.43 -6.64 15.73
N VAL A 86 -13.03 -5.38 15.82
CA VAL A 86 -11.81 -4.98 16.53
C VAL A 86 -11.88 -5.47 17.98
N GLY A 87 -10.85 -6.21 18.41
CA GLY A 87 -10.78 -6.78 19.76
C GLY A 87 -11.35 -8.21 19.88
N GLU A 88 -11.96 -8.74 18.82
CA GLU A 88 -12.43 -10.13 18.76
C GLU A 88 -11.49 -11.00 17.91
N PRO A 89 -11.46 -12.33 18.11
CA PRO A 89 -10.75 -13.23 17.20
C PRO A 89 -11.30 -13.14 15.77
N GLN A 90 -10.46 -13.45 14.77
CA GLN A 90 -10.92 -13.55 13.40
C GLN A 90 -12.06 -14.59 13.27
N PRO A 91 -13.21 -14.24 12.68
CA PRO A 91 -14.27 -15.20 12.42
C PRO A 91 -13.87 -16.27 11.39
N ALA A 92 -14.36 -17.49 11.58
CA ALA A 92 -14.12 -18.58 10.64
C ALA A 92 -15.12 -18.53 9.48
N LEU A 93 -14.63 -18.58 8.24
CA LEU A 93 -15.49 -18.77 7.07
C LEU A 93 -16.02 -20.20 7.00
N ASP A 94 -17.30 -20.34 6.64
CA ASP A 94 -17.91 -21.63 6.33
C ASP A 94 -18.50 -21.65 4.91
N ARG A 95 -18.99 -22.81 4.49
CA ARG A 95 -19.48 -23.04 3.11
C ARG A 95 -20.71 -22.21 2.74
N ARG A 96 -21.42 -21.63 3.70
CA ARG A 96 -22.62 -20.81 3.46
C ARG A 96 -22.26 -19.40 3.02
N PHE A 97 -21.10 -18.88 3.43
CA PHE A 97 -20.65 -17.52 3.17
C PHE A 97 -20.92 -17.08 1.72
N ARG A 98 -20.48 -17.88 0.74
CA ARG A 98 -20.60 -17.53 -0.69
C ARG A 98 -22.05 -17.28 -1.10
N ARG A 99 -23.00 -18.12 -0.65
CA ARG A 99 -24.42 -17.96 -0.98
C ARG A 99 -24.99 -16.72 -0.30
N GLU A 100 -24.78 -16.56 1.00
CA GLU A 100 -25.31 -15.44 1.77
C GLU A 100 -24.76 -14.09 1.27
N TYR A 101 -23.47 -14.03 0.91
CA TYR A 101 -22.82 -12.86 0.34
C TYR A 101 -23.40 -12.50 -1.04
N ARG A 102 -23.57 -13.50 -1.91
CA ARG A 102 -24.17 -13.33 -3.24
C ARG A 102 -25.59 -12.77 -3.12
N ASP A 103 -26.45 -13.44 -2.35
CA ASP A 103 -27.85 -13.07 -2.23
C ASP A 103 -28.00 -11.64 -1.66
N PHE A 104 -27.19 -11.30 -0.64
CA PHE A 104 -27.13 -9.94 -0.10
C PHE A 104 -26.72 -8.90 -1.17
N ILE A 105 -25.70 -9.15 -1.97
CA ILE A 105 -25.31 -8.18 -3.01
C ILE A 105 -26.41 -7.98 -4.04
N LEU A 106 -27.08 -9.04 -4.46
CA LEU A 106 -28.17 -8.93 -5.44
C LEU A 106 -29.35 -8.11 -4.89
N ASP A 107 -29.70 -8.33 -3.63
CA ASP A 107 -30.74 -7.56 -2.93
C ASP A 107 -30.37 -6.07 -2.77
N HIS A 108 -29.07 -5.75 -2.71
CA HIS A 108 -28.54 -4.40 -2.52
C HIS A 108 -27.83 -3.81 -3.75
N ARG A 109 -28.06 -4.35 -4.95
CA ARG A 109 -27.41 -3.97 -6.22
C ARG A 109 -27.39 -2.46 -6.46
N GLU A 110 -28.53 -1.79 -6.32
CA GLU A 110 -28.66 -0.35 -6.62
C GLU A 110 -27.78 0.47 -5.69
N ARG A 111 -27.81 0.17 -4.40
CA ARG A 111 -27.00 0.85 -3.39
C ARG A 111 -25.50 0.59 -3.58
N LEU A 112 -25.12 -0.63 -3.98
CA LEU A 112 -23.73 -0.94 -4.33
C LEU A 112 -23.24 -0.07 -5.49
N LEU A 113 -24.03 0.04 -6.56
CA LEU A 113 -23.66 0.86 -7.72
C LEU A 113 -23.59 2.36 -7.37
N GLU A 114 -24.46 2.86 -6.48
CA GLU A 114 -24.36 4.22 -5.95
C GLU A 114 -23.02 4.47 -5.22
N LEU A 115 -22.57 3.52 -4.42
CA LEU A 115 -21.29 3.60 -3.73
C LEU A 115 -20.13 3.60 -4.73
N CYS A 116 -20.13 2.68 -5.70
CA CYS A 116 -19.11 2.62 -6.75
C CYS A 116 -19.09 3.89 -7.65
N ALA A 117 -20.23 4.56 -7.82
CA ALA A 117 -20.28 5.83 -8.54
C ALA A 117 -19.66 6.97 -7.72
N ARG A 118 -19.90 6.99 -6.40
CA ARG A 118 -19.48 8.06 -5.48
C ARG A 118 -18.02 7.95 -5.04
N HIS A 119 -17.51 6.73 -4.92
CA HIS A 119 -16.20 6.47 -4.33
C HIS A 119 -15.19 5.90 -5.31
N ARG A 120 -13.91 6.00 -4.93
CA ARG A 120 -12.82 5.23 -5.50
C ARG A 120 -12.26 4.29 -4.44
N TYR A 121 -11.74 3.15 -4.89
CA TYR A 121 -10.97 2.26 -4.05
C TYR A 121 -9.63 2.91 -3.71
N GLN A 122 -9.25 2.87 -2.43
CA GLN A 122 -7.93 3.30 -1.97
C GLN A 122 -7.39 2.29 -0.96
N MET A 123 -6.28 1.63 -1.30
CA MET A 123 -5.62 0.72 -0.38
C MET A 123 -4.92 1.52 0.72
N ASN A 124 -5.47 1.47 1.93
CA ASN A 124 -4.98 2.20 3.11
C ASN A 124 -4.28 1.30 4.14
N GLU A 125 -3.75 0.15 3.71
CA GLU A 125 -3.00 -0.74 4.59
C GLU A 125 -1.71 -0.06 5.07
N VAL A 126 -1.63 0.21 6.38
CA VAL A 126 -0.51 0.92 7.01
C VAL A 126 0.70 0.02 7.26
N GLY A 127 0.52 -1.30 7.15
CA GLY A 127 1.58 -2.29 7.27
C GLY A 127 2.81 -1.93 6.45
N ARG A 128 2.63 -1.37 5.24
CA ARG A 128 3.70 -0.92 4.32
C ARG A 128 4.75 0.01 4.96
N CYS A 129 4.40 0.70 6.05
CA CYS A 129 5.38 1.52 6.77
C CYS A 129 6.52 0.67 7.36
N ALA A 130 6.27 -0.60 7.69
CA ALA A 130 7.30 -1.54 8.13
C ALA A 130 8.32 -1.86 7.02
N ASP A 131 7.95 -1.72 5.75
CA ASP A 131 8.87 -1.91 4.63
C ASP A 131 9.76 -0.66 4.44
N VAL A 132 9.22 0.53 4.73
CA VAL A 132 9.90 1.82 4.56
C VAL A 132 10.92 2.11 5.67
N VAL A 133 10.61 1.74 6.92
CA VAL A 133 11.46 2.04 8.09
C VAL A 133 12.93 1.62 7.94
N PRO A 134 13.28 0.41 7.47
CA PRO A 134 14.68 0.04 7.29
C PRO A 134 15.38 0.85 6.19
N ALA A 135 14.63 1.31 5.17
CA ALA A 135 15.19 2.17 4.11
C ALA A 135 15.54 3.58 4.59
N LEU A 136 15.01 4.01 5.74
CA LEU A 136 15.31 5.28 6.40
C LEU A 136 16.57 5.22 7.28
N ALA A 137 17.13 4.02 7.54
CA ALA A 137 18.27 3.87 8.43
C ALA A 137 19.50 4.75 8.08
N PRO A 138 19.84 5.00 6.81
CA PRO A 138 20.93 5.91 6.47
C PRO A 138 20.68 7.35 6.91
N ALA A 139 19.44 7.86 6.80
CA ALA A 139 19.10 9.21 7.25
C ALA A 139 19.26 9.35 8.78
N VAL A 140 18.87 8.31 9.52
CA VAL A 140 19.05 8.26 10.98
C VAL A 140 20.53 8.21 11.35
N ALA A 141 21.31 7.36 10.69
CA ALA A 141 22.75 7.24 10.95
C ALA A 141 23.53 8.53 10.65
N GLU A 142 23.05 9.30 9.67
CA GLU A 142 23.57 10.62 9.30
C GLU A 142 23.09 11.75 10.24
N GLY A 143 22.19 11.47 11.19
CA GLY A 143 21.63 12.46 12.12
C GLY A 143 20.80 13.55 11.42
N ARG A 144 20.02 13.18 10.42
CA ARG A 144 19.27 14.12 9.57
C ARG A 144 17.90 14.43 10.14
N ASP A 145 17.56 15.71 10.17
CA ASP A 145 16.18 16.17 10.28
C ASP A 145 15.47 15.89 8.95
N VAL A 146 14.36 15.14 9.03
CA VAL A 146 13.61 14.65 7.87
C VAL A 146 12.35 15.48 7.68
N VAL A 147 12.16 15.97 6.45
CA VAL A 147 10.83 16.35 5.97
C VAL A 147 10.27 15.17 5.17
N LEU A 148 9.26 14.51 5.74
CA LEU A 148 8.63 13.34 5.14
C LEU A 148 7.58 13.77 4.10
N ILE A 149 7.71 13.28 2.88
CA ILE A 149 6.80 13.58 1.78
C ILE A 149 6.19 12.27 1.31
N ASP A 150 4.89 12.08 1.48
CA ASP A 150 4.19 10.87 1.07
C ASP A 150 3.41 11.15 -0.22
N ILE A 151 3.82 10.51 -1.31
CA ILE A 151 3.20 10.63 -2.63
C ILE A 151 2.10 9.58 -2.72
N GLY A 152 0.91 9.99 -3.18
CA GLY A 152 -0.28 9.15 -3.14
C GLY A 152 -0.72 8.81 -1.71
N THR A 153 -0.64 9.81 -0.83
CA THR A 153 -0.82 9.64 0.63
C THR A 153 -2.21 9.13 1.03
N GLY A 154 -3.21 9.23 0.15
CA GLY A 154 -4.61 8.94 0.43
C GLY A 154 -5.11 9.75 1.63
N ALA A 155 -5.33 9.06 2.74
CA ALA A 155 -5.80 9.65 4.01
C ALA A 155 -4.68 10.08 4.97
N GLY A 156 -3.41 10.07 4.52
CA GLY A 156 -2.28 10.58 5.32
C GLY A 156 -1.73 9.59 6.33
N LEU A 157 -2.17 8.33 6.36
CA LEU A 157 -1.76 7.37 7.39
C LEU A 157 -0.24 7.08 7.34
N GLY A 158 0.34 6.97 6.13
CA GLY A 158 1.77 6.75 5.94
C GLY A 158 2.66 7.89 6.46
N LEU A 159 2.13 9.11 6.53
CA LEU A 159 2.84 10.28 7.06
C LEU A 159 3.17 10.13 8.54
N HIS A 160 2.58 9.19 9.28
CA HIS A 160 2.77 8.99 10.72
C HIS A 160 3.68 7.82 11.07
N LEU A 161 4.52 7.35 10.13
CA LEU A 161 5.41 6.20 10.36
C LEU A 161 6.31 6.35 11.60
N ASP A 162 6.71 7.58 11.95
CA ASP A 162 7.52 7.90 13.14
C ASP A 162 6.76 7.73 14.47
N ARG A 163 5.43 7.60 14.40
CA ARG A 163 4.54 7.44 15.55
C ARG A 163 4.06 6.01 15.77
N TYR A 164 4.49 5.07 14.93
CA TYR A 164 4.12 3.66 15.05
C TYR A 164 5.25 2.87 15.70
N ARG A 165 4.93 1.70 16.23
CA ARG A 165 5.93 0.73 16.68
C ARG A 165 6.06 -0.39 15.67
N TYR A 166 7.28 -0.85 15.43
CA TYR A 166 7.57 -1.91 14.47
C TYR A 166 8.22 -3.09 15.16
N VAL A 167 7.82 -4.30 14.77
CA VAL A 167 8.42 -5.56 15.22
C VAL A 167 8.75 -6.42 14.01
N TYR A 168 10.02 -6.78 13.88
CA TYR A 168 10.55 -7.63 12.82
C TYR A 168 10.89 -8.99 13.40
N ARG A 169 10.17 -10.04 12.97
CA ARG A 169 10.40 -11.43 13.39
C ARG A 169 11.21 -12.16 12.32
N GLY A 170 12.48 -12.46 12.60
CA GLY A 170 13.32 -13.22 11.70
C GLY A 170 13.33 -14.73 11.98
N PRO A 171 14.12 -15.50 11.23
CA PRO A 171 14.32 -16.93 11.48
C PRO A 171 14.81 -17.21 12.92
N GLY A 172 14.33 -18.32 13.50
CA GLY A 172 14.61 -18.70 14.88
C GLY A 172 13.84 -17.84 15.88
N GLU A 173 14.49 -17.40 16.95
CA GLU A 173 13.90 -16.53 17.98
C GLU A 173 14.25 -15.04 17.77
N ARG A 174 14.78 -14.67 16.59
CA ARG A 174 15.18 -13.28 16.31
C ARG A 174 13.95 -12.39 16.28
N ARG A 175 13.91 -11.42 17.19
CA ARG A 175 12.88 -10.38 17.26
C ARG A 175 13.54 -9.05 17.54
N GLU A 176 13.39 -8.11 16.62
CA GLU A 176 13.87 -6.74 16.77
C GLU A 176 12.70 -5.77 16.68
N SER A 177 12.82 -4.63 17.36
CA SER A 177 11.78 -3.61 17.33
C SER A 177 12.37 -2.21 17.35
N VAL A 178 11.65 -1.27 16.75
CA VAL A 178 11.97 0.16 16.72
C VAL A 178 10.68 0.96 16.85
N GLY A 179 10.78 2.19 17.37
CA GLY A 179 9.64 3.04 17.71
C GLY A 179 9.22 2.93 19.17
N ASP A 180 8.30 3.80 19.57
CA ASP A 180 7.84 3.91 20.96
C ASP A 180 7.12 2.64 21.43
N PRO A 181 7.61 1.93 22.48
CA PRO A 181 6.90 0.83 23.13
C PRO A 181 5.46 1.16 23.58
N GLY A 182 5.18 2.44 23.86
CA GLY A 182 3.86 2.95 24.25
C GLY A 182 2.93 3.32 23.08
N SER A 183 3.39 3.21 21.83
CA SER A 183 2.55 3.49 20.66
C SER A 183 1.27 2.64 20.67
N PRO A 184 0.09 3.23 20.41
CA PRO A 184 -1.17 2.49 20.35
C PRO A 184 -1.26 1.58 19.12
N LEU A 185 -0.31 1.70 18.18
CA LEU A 185 -0.19 0.86 16.99
C LEU A 185 1.19 0.17 16.97
N THR A 186 1.17 -1.17 17.02
CA THR A 186 2.32 -2.01 16.68
C THR A 186 2.07 -2.72 15.35
N ILE A 187 2.98 -2.56 14.41
CA ILE A 187 3.01 -3.25 13.12
C ILE A 187 4.07 -4.36 13.22
N GLU A 188 3.67 -5.58 12.91
CA GLU A 188 4.56 -6.74 12.97
C GLU A 188 4.74 -7.34 11.59
N THR A 189 5.99 -7.63 11.21
CA THR A 189 6.33 -8.21 9.92
C THR A 189 7.29 -9.40 10.07
N GLU A 190 7.10 -10.42 9.24
CA GLU A 190 8.00 -11.57 9.13
C GLU A 190 9.20 -11.20 8.24
N VAL A 191 10.42 -11.29 8.76
CA VAL A 191 11.63 -11.15 7.96
C VAL A 191 11.98 -12.50 7.34
N ARG A 192 11.97 -12.55 6.01
CA ARG A 192 12.35 -13.71 5.20
C ARG A 192 13.75 -13.57 4.64
N GLY A 193 14.27 -14.69 4.14
CA GLY A 193 15.61 -14.75 3.57
C GLY A 193 16.72 -14.79 4.62
N GLY A 194 17.96 -14.71 4.15
CA GLY A 194 19.16 -14.81 4.99
C GLY A 194 19.71 -13.49 5.50
N VAL A 195 19.13 -12.35 5.10
CA VAL A 195 19.65 -11.01 5.39
C VAL A 195 18.68 -10.26 6.28
N ALA A 196 19.19 -9.76 7.41
CA ALA A 196 18.45 -8.89 8.30
C ALA A 196 18.30 -7.49 7.68
N PRO A 197 17.10 -6.88 7.71
CA PRO A 197 16.94 -5.48 7.34
C PRO A 197 17.73 -4.59 8.33
N PRO A 198 18.35 -3.50 7.88
CA PRO A 198 19.08 -2.57 8.74
C PRO A 198 18.08 -1.73 9.52
N LEU A 199 17.73 -2.14 10.74
CA LEU A 199 16.85 -1.36 11.59
C LEU A 199 17.63 -0.23 12.26
N PRO A 200 17.15 1.03 12.18
CA PRO A 200 17.79 2.11 12.91
C PRO A 200 17.54 1.96 14.43
N PRO A 201 18.42 2.53 15.28
CA PRO A 201 18.26 2.45 16.74
C PRO A 201 17.04 3.25 17.24
N ALA A 202 16.53 4.19 16.44
CA ALA A 202 15.32 4.97 16.66
C ALA A 202 14.66 5.29 15.32
N LEU A 203 13.39 5.66 15.32
CA LEU A 203 12.71 6.21 14.14
C LEU A 203 13.33 7.58 13.77
N PRO A 204 13.25 8.02 12.51
CA PRO A 204 13.81 9.30 12.10
C PRO A 204 13.14 10.48 12.81
N GLU A 205 13.91 11.54 13.02
CA GLU A 205 13.38 12.83 13.49
C GLU A 205 12.62 13.49 12.34
N VAL A 206 11.29 13.34 12.34
CA VAL A 206 10.40 13.92 11.31
C VAL A 206 9.98 15.32 11.77
N VAL A 207 10.74 16.33 11.34
CA VAL A 207 10.53 17.74 11.71
C VAL A 207 9.37 18.41 10.96
N ASP A 208 9.01 17.89 9.79
CA ASP A 208 7.83 18.31 9.03
C ASP A 208 7.33 17.15 8.15
N ARG A 209 6.07 17.22 7.71
CA ARG A 209 5.46 16.19 6.85
C ARG A 209 4.42 16.77 5.90
N VAL A 210 4.44 16.31 4.65
CA VAL A 210 3.52 16.75 3.60
C VAL A 210 3.03 15.56 2.78
N GLY A 211 1.72 15.36 2.75
CA GLY A 211 1.09 14.44 1.81
C GLY A 211 0.82 15.10 0.46
N ILE A 212 0.99 14.37 -0.64
CA ILE A 212 0.57 14.79 -1.98
C ILE A 212 -0.36 13.71 -2.54
N ASP A 213 -1.55 14.10 -2.98
CA ASP A 213 -2.51 13.16 -3.58
C ASP A 213 -3.44 13.89 -4.56
N ALA A 214 -3.95 13.19 -5.58
CA ALA A 214 -4.94 13.76 -6.50
C ALA A 214 -6.34 13.83 -5.84
N GLU A 215 -6.65 12.86 -4.99
CA GLU A 215 -7.90 12.70 -4.27
C GLU A 215 -7.67 12.49 -2.77
N PRO A 216 -7.03 13.45 -2.05
CA PRO A 216 -6.82 13.32 -0.63
C PRO A 216 -8.14 13.25 0.13
N LEU A 217 -8.17 12.37 1.12
CA LEU A 217 -9.32 12.11 1.97
C LEU A 217 -9.05 12.57 3.40
N ASP A 218 -10.05 13.19 4.02
CA ASP A 218 -9.97 13.64 5.41
C ASP A 218 -10.36 12.49 6.35
N ILE A 219 -9.38 11.88 7.01
CA ILE A 219 -9.60 10.77 7.93
C ILE A 219 -10.44 11.14 9.16
N SER A 220 -10.58 12.43 9.46
CA SER A 220 -11.41 12.92 10.56
C SER A 220 -12.91 12.90 10.24
N ASP A 221 -13.29 12.82 8.96
CA ASP A 221 -14.67 12.63 8.53
C ASP A 221 -15.12 11.18 8.81
N PRO A 222 -16.19 10.96 9.60
CA PRO A 222 -16.65 9.60 9.93
C PRO A 222 -17.07 8.76 8.73
N GLY A 223 -17.65 9.38 7.70
CA GLY A 223 -18.05 8.69 6.47
C GLY A 223 -16.86 8.29 5.61
N VAL A 224 -15.84 9.15 5.52
CA VAL A 224 -14.54 8.79 4.92
C VAL A 224 -13.90 7.64 5.67
N ARG A 225 -13.85 7.72 7.01
CA ARG A 225 -13.27 6.65 7.84
C ARG A 225 -13.99 5.32 7.65
N ALA A 226 -15.33 5.33 7.56
CA ALA A 226 -16.12 4.13 7.31
C ALA A 226 -15.86 3.55 5.90
N TRP A 227 -15.79 4.40 4.88
CA TRP A 227 -15.45 3.97 3.52
C TRP A 227 -14.06 3.34 3.44
N LEU A 228 -13.07 3.98 4.07
CA LEU A 228 -11.70 3.48 4.06
C LEU A 228 -11.52 2.20 4.88
N ALA A 229 -12.29 2.02 5.96
CA ALA A 229 -12.33 0.75 6.70
C ALA A 229 -12.78 -0.41 5.82
N ALA A 230 -13.69 -0.17 4.87
CA ALA A 230 -14.15 -1.17 3.91
C ALA A 230 -13.15 -1.43 2.77
N CYS A 231 -12.22 -0.51 2.51
CA CYS A 231 -11.15 -0.70 1.52
C CYS A 231 -9.93 -1.45 2.08
N VAL A 232 -9.92 -1.77 3.38
CA VAL A 232 -8.87 -2.54 4.04
C VAL A 232 -9.23 -4.03 3.96
N PRO A 233 -8.26 -4.94 3.79
CA PRO A 233 -8.52 -6.37 3.87
C PRO A 233 -9.25 -6.71 5.16
N GLN A 234 -10.30 -7.53 5.08
CA GLN A 234 -11.14 -7.89 6.23
C GLN A 234 -10.48 -9.00 7.08
N GLU A 235 -9.22 -8.76 7.40
CA GLU A 235 -8.37 -9.50 8.33
C GLU A 235 -8.25 -8.68 9.63
N ILE A 236 -8.39 -9.33 10.78
CA ILE A 236 -8.50 -8.66 12.08
C ILE A 236 -7.30 -7.77 12.39
N GLY A 237 -6.08 -8.19 12.03
CA GLY A 237 -4.88 -7.39 12.14
C GLY A 237 -4.96 -6.12 11.29
N ALA A 238 -5.29 -6.23 10.00
CA ALA A 238 -5.44 -5.13 9.06
C ALA A 238 -6.49 -4.12 9.52
N VAL A 239 -7.68 -4.59 9.88
CA VAL A 239 -8.77 -3.74 10.40
C VAL A 239 -8.34 -3.05 11.70
N THR A 240 -7.71 -3.77 12.62
CA THR A 240 -7.19 -3.17 13.87
C THR A 240 -6.14 -2.10 13.59
N ARG A 241 -5.17 -2.39 12.70
CA ARG A 241 -4.13 -1.42 12.31
C ARG A 241 -4.73 -0.17 11.71
N PHE A 242 -5.70 -0.30 10.79
CA PHE A 242 -6.38 0.84 10.19
C PHE A 242 -7.06 1.72 11.25
N HIS A 243 -7.85 1.15 12.16
CA HIS A 243 -8.54 1.94 13.17
C HIS A 243 -7.57 2.69 14.10
N ARG A 244 -6.46 2.05 14.50
CA ARG A 244 -5.41 2.69 15.33
C ARG A 244 -4.64 3.76 14.57
N ALA A 245 -4.30 3.52 13.31
CA ALA A 245 -3.64 4.52 12.48
C ALA A 245 -4.54 5.74 12.24
N ALA A 246 -5.84 5.52 12.00
CA ALA A 246 -6.82 6.58 11.85
C ALA A 246 -6.95 7.44 13.13
N GLU A 247 -6.91 6.82 14.32
CA GLU A 247 -6.88 7.53 15.61
C GLU A 247 -5.63 8.43 15.73
N ILE A 248 -4.45 7.89 15.41
CA ILE A 248 -3.20 8.65 15.44
C ILE A 248 -3.23 9.82 14.45
N ALA A 249 -3.67 9.58 13.21
CA ALA A 249 -3.73 10.60 12.16
C ALA A 249 -4.73 11.71 12.50
N THR A 250 -5.91 11.35 13.03
CA THR A 250 -6.92 12.32 13.48
C THR A 250 -6.38 13.19 14.63
N ALA A 251 -5.64 12.60 15.57
CA ALA A 251 -5.04 13.33 16.68
C ALA A 251 -3.83 14.19 16.27
N ASN A 252 -3.25 13.94 15.09
CA ASN A 252 -2.05 14.62 14.60
C ASN A 252 -2.22 15.05 13.13
N PRO A 253 -3.11 16.00 12.79
CA PRO A 253 -3.35 16.36 11.40
C PRO A 253 -2.07 16.73 10.65
N ALA A 254 -1.90 16.19 9.45
CA ALA A 254 -0.79 16.49 8.56
C ALA A 254 -1.26 17.37 7.39
N ARG A 255 -0.37 18.22 6.87
CA ARG A 255 -0.64 19.01 5.67
C ARG A 255 -0.73 18.06 4.48
N THR A 256 -1.81 18.17 3.70
CA THR A 256 -1.96 17.46 2.44
C THR A 256 -2.22 18.44 1.30
N VAL A 257 -1.50 18.28 0.20
CA VAL A 257 -1.66 19.11 -1.00
C VAL A 257 -2.35 18.28 -2.07
N ARG A 258 -3.49 18.78 -2.55
CA ARG A 258 -4.24 18.17 -3.64
C ARG A 258 -3.60 18.53 -4.99
N GLY A 259 -3.28 17.53 -5.81
CA GLY A 259 -2.88 17.73 -7.21
C GLY A 259 -2.03 16.60 -7.78
N ASP A 260 -1.69 16.72 -9.06
CA ASP A 260 -0.75 15.83 -9.73
C ASP A 260 0.64 15.92 -9.05
N ALA A 261 1.25 14.77 -8.76
CA ALA A 261 2.51 14.73 -8.03
C ALA A 261 3.66 15.40 -8.80
N CYS A 262 3.70 15.33 -10.13
CA CYS A 262 4.73 16.02 -10.91
C CYS A 262 4.52 17.54 -10.96
N GLU A 263 3.29 18.02 -10.79
CA GLU A 263 2.96 19.45 -10.77
C GLU A 263 3.21 20.07 -9.40
N VAL A 264 2.83 19.37 -8.32
CA VAL A 264 2.85 19.88 -6.96
C VAL A 264 4.20 19.71 -6.27
N LEU A 265 4.91 18.61 -6.54
CA LEU A 265 6.15 18.27 -5.84
C LEU A 265 7.25 19.34 -5.93
N PRO A 266 7.46 20.07 -7.06
CA PRO A 266 8.46 21.13 -7.12
C PRO A 266 8.26 22.19 -6.04
N ASP A 267 7.03 22.69 -5.87
CA ASP A 267 6.71 23.73 -4.88
C ASP A 267 6.85 23.21 -3.44
N VAL A 268 6.49 21.95 -3.21
CA VAL A 268 6.70 21.30 -1.90
C VAL A 268 8.20 21.21 -1.59
N LEU A 269 9.02 20.82 -2.56
CA LEU A 269 10.47 20.69 -2.38
C LEU A 269 11.16 22.05 -2.18
N ASP A 270 10.73 23.09 -2.90
CA ASP A 270 11.26 24.45 -2.78
C ASP A 270 10.88 25.11 -1.45
N GLY A 271 9.78 24.67 -0.84
CA GLY A 271 9.35 25.13 0.50
C GLY A 271 10.14 24.53 1.66
N ILE A 272 10.97 23.52 1.44
CA ILE A 272 11.70 22.84 2.52
C ILE A 272 12.95 23.64 2.91
N PRO A 273 13.15 23.96 4.22
CA PRO A 273 14.33 24.65 4.68
C PRO A 273 15.64 23.97 4.30
N ALA A 274 16.67 24.77 4.00
CA ALA A 274 18.01 24.28 3.76
C ALA A 274 18.55 23.52 4.99
N GLY A 275 19.26 22.42 4.76
CA GLY A 275 19.79 21.54 5.82
C GLY A 275 18.92 20.32 6.12
N HIS A 276 17.59 20.43 5.96
CA HIS A 276 16.68 19.29 6.12
C HIS A 276 16.76 18.34 4.92
N LEU A 277 16.67 17.04 5.19
CA LEU A 277 16.57 16.01 4.17
C LEU A 277 15.12 15.87 3.71
N ALA A 278 14.85 16.02 2.41
CA ALA A 278 13.57 15.58 1.87
C ALA A 278 13.57 14.06 1.76
N CYS A 279 12.62 13.39 2.41
CA CYS A 279 12.42 11.98 2.23
C CYS A 279 11.07 11.74 1.57
N LEU A 280 11.10 11.46 0.27
CA LEU A 280 9.94 11.10 -0.51
C LEU A 280 9.68 9.60 -0.36
N VAL A 281 8.44 9.26 -0.06
CA VAL A 281 7.95 7.89 0.02
C VAL A 281 6.78 7.77 -0.94
N ASP A 282 6.76 6.70 -1.72
CA ASP A 282 5.62 6.27 -2.52
C ASP A 282 5.40 4.78 -2.29
N SER A 283 4.13 4.38 -2.32
CA SER A 283 3.75 2.99 -2.09
C SER A 283 2.56 2.60 -2.95
N TYR A 284 2.81 1.78 -3.96
CA TYR A 284 1.80 1.33 -4.94
C TYR A 284 1.12 2.49 -5.68
N VAL A 285 1.86 3.57 -5.95
CA VAL A 285 1.33 4.76 -6.62
C VAL A 285 1.66 4.77 -8.10
N HIS A 286 2.84 4.27 -8.47
CA HIS A 286 3.29 4.30 -9.86
C HIS A 286 2.61 3.26 -10.74
N VAL A 287 1.83 2.35 -10.14
CA VAL A 287 0.85 1.53 -10.86
C VAL A 287 -0.19 2.35 -11.63
N PHE A 288 -0.41 3.60 -11.23
CA PHE A 288 -1.34 4.53 -11.88
C PHE A 288 -0.66 5.47 -12.87
N PHE A 289 0.68 5.44 -12.97
CA PHE A 289 1.43 6.31 -13.87
C PHE A 289 1.61 5.61 -15.21
N PRO A 290 1.15 6.20 -16.33
CA PRO A 290 1.64 5.83 -17.65
C PRO A 290 3.18 5.92 -17.72
N PRO A 291 3.82 5.13 -18.60
CA PRO A 291 5.29 5.12 -18.71
C PRO A 291 5.91 6.52 -18.87
N GLU A 292 5.29 7.40 -19.67
CA GLU A 292 5.77 8.77 -19.86
C GLU A 292 5.70 9.63 -18.58
N GLU A 293 4.69 9.41 -17.73
CA GLU A 293 4.55 10.13 -16.47
C GLU A 293 5.58 9.67 -15.44
N LEU A 294 5.87 8.36 -15.39
CA LEU A 294 6.93 7.84 -14.54
C LEU A 294 8.30 8.40 -14.95
N GLU A 295 8.59 8.50 -16.25
CA GLU A 295 9.81 9.15 -16.74
C GLU A 295 9.85 10.65 -16.42
N ARG A 296 8.71 11.35 -16.54
CA ARG A 296 8.58 12.76 -16.10
C ARG A 296 8.89 12.92 -14.62
N PHE A 297 8.37 12.03 -13.78
CA PHE A 297 8.59 12.04 -12.34
C PHE A 297 10.07 11.76 -12.00
N ARG A 298 10.68 10.74 -12.62
CA ARG A 298 12.13 10.46 -12.47
C ARG A 298 12.99 11.68 -12.82
N ALA A 299 12.70 12.34 -13.95
CA ALA A 299 13.42 13.53 -14.39
C ALA A 299 13.24 14.72 -13.42
N LEU A 300 12.07 14.83 -12.78
CA LEU A 300 11.81 15.82 -11.73
C LEU A 300 12.65 15.54 -10.49
N ILE A 301 12.65 14.32 -9.98
CA ILE A 301 13.47 13.93 -8.82
C ILE A 301 14.95 14.16 -9.11
N ASP A 302 15.42 13.80 -10.31
CA ASP A 302 16.81 14.02 -10.70
C ASP A 302 17.18 15.52 -10.77
N ARG A 303 16.25 16.39 -11.20
CA ARG A 303 16.45 17.85 -11.14
C ARG A 303 16.52 18.37 -9.71
N ALA A 304 15.63 17.90 -8.83
CA ALA A 304 15.62 18.28 -7.42
C ALA A 304 16.89 17.82 -6.69
N GLY A 305 17.31 16.56 -6.90
CA GLY A 305 18.48 15.97 -6.27
C GLY A 305 19.81 16.64 -6.65
N ARG A 306 19.86 17.34 -7.78
CA ARG A 306 21.00 18.20 -8.15
C ARG A 306 21.07 19.51 -7.37
N ARG A 307 19.97 19.95 -6.77
CA ARG A 307 19.86 21.22 -6.04
C ARG A 307 19.87 21.04 -4.53
N ARG A 308 19.45 19.87 -4.06
CA ARG A 308 19.35 19.56 -2.63
C ARG A 308 19.56 18.09 -2.34
N GLU A 309 19.80 17.80 -1.06
CA GLU A 309 19.81 16.43 -0.58
C GLU A 309 18.38 15.91 -0.42
N LEU A 310 18.15 14.71 -0.94
CA LEU A 310 16.87 14.02 -0.86
C LEU A 310 17.07 12.50 -0.88
N ASP A 311 16.09 11.79 -0.35
CA ASP A 311 15.85 10.38 -0.58
C ASP A 311 14.51 10.19 -1.25
N TRP A 312 14.45 9.25 -2.19
CA TRP A 312 13.22 8.73 -2.76
C TRP A 312 13.18 7.22 -2.49
N ILE A 313 12.25 6.81 -1.63
CA ILE A 313 12.01 5.43 -1.22
C ILE A 313 10.70 4.98 -1.85
N SER A 314 10.77 3.99 -2.73
CA SER A 314 9.61 3.48 -3.46
C SER A 314 9.37 2.02 -3.10
N ILE A 315 8.10 1.68 -2.81
CA ILE A 315 7.63 0.30 -2.68
C ILE A 315 6.47 0.07 -3.63
N ASP A 316 6.82 -0.42 -4.82
CA ASP A 316 5.89 -0.62 -5.91
C ASP A 316 6.15 -1.96 -6.60
N PRO A 317 5.16 -2.53 -7.31
CA PRO A 317 5.41 -3.69 -8.14
C PRO A 317 6.40 -3.35 -9.26
N LEU A 318 6.89 -4.39 -9.94
CA LEU A 318 7.66 -4.20 -11.15
C LEU A 318 6.86 -3.44 -12.21
N VAL A 319 7.54 -2.59 -12.97
CA VAL A 319 6.97 -1.75 -14.03
C VAL A 319 7.43 -2.21 -15.43
N PRO A 320 6.58 -2.08 -16.46
CA PRO A 320 5.14 -1.82 -16.35
C PRO A 320 4.43 -2.99 -15.66
N MET A 321 3.27 -2.77 -15.03
CA MET A 321 2.51 -3.87 -14.45
C MET A 321 2.16 -4.94 -15.49
N GLY A 322 2.08 -6.19 -15.04
CA GLY A 322 1.66 -7.33 -15.87
C GLY A 322 2.84 -8.19 -16.37
N PRO A 323 2.64 -9.03 -17.40
CA PRO A 323 3.59 -10.08 -17.78
C PRO A 323 4.92 -9.54 -18.32
N THR A 324 4.95 -8.28 -18.76
CA THR A 324 6.12 -7.58 -19.28
C THR A 324 6.89 -6.79 -18.22
N ALA A 325 6.51 -6.89 -16.94
CA ALA A 325 7.17 -6.20 -15.86
C ALA A 325 8.66 -6.59 -15.77
N ALA A 326 9.56 -5.60 -15.75
CA ALA A 326 11.00 -5.85 -15.87
C ALA A 326 11.88 -4.88 -15.07
N HIS A 327 11.33 -3.76 -14.61
CA HIS A 327 12.10 -2.70 -13.95
C HIS A 327 11.49 -2.32 -12.61
N SER A 328 12.28 -1.75 -11.70
CA SER A 328 11.72 -1.04 -10.55
C SER A 328 11.30 0.38 -10.94
N VAL A 329 10.46 1.00 -10.12
CA VAL A 329 10.06 2.41 -10.23
C VAL A 329 11.26 3.37 -10.24
N LEU A 330 12.37 3.03 -9.59
CA LEU A 330 13.58 3.85 -9.56
C LEU A 330 14.49 3.68 -10.80
N GLY A 331 14.04 2.90 -11.78
CA GLY A 331 14.82 2.59 -12.98
C GLY A 331 16.06 1.73 -12.69
N VAL A 332 16.04 0.99 -11.58
CA VAL A 332 17.13 0.09 -11.19
C VAL A 332 16.92 -1.24 -11.91
N PRO A 333 17.94 -1.81 -12.57
CA PRO A 333 17.83 -3.13 -13.20
C PRO A 333 17.49 -4.20 -12.17
N VAL A 334 16.43 -4.97 -12.43
CA VAL A 334 16.01 -6.05 -11.52
C VAL A 334 16.64 -7.37 -11.98
N PRO A 335 17.26 -8.16 -11.09
CA PRO A 335 17.79 -9.47 -11.44
C PRO A 335 16.76 -10.36 -12.14
N ALA A 336 17.17 -11.07 -13.20
CA ALA A 336 16.28 -11.91 -13.99
C ALA A 336 15.55 -12.98 -13.16
N ALA A 337 16.20 -13.50 -12.11
CA ALA A 337 15.59 -14.44 -11.18
C ALA A 337 14.40 -13.85 -10.41
N LEU A 338 14.44 -12.56 -10.08
CA LEU A 338 13.34 -11.87 -9.40
C LEU A 338 12.19 -11.55 -10.37
N VAL A 339 12.50 -11.22 -11.62
CA VAL A 339 11.47 -11.08 -12.67
C VAL A 339 10.76 -12.41 -12.91
N GLU A 340 11.50 -13.52 -12.99
CA GLU A 340 10.91 -14.84 -13.16
C GLU A 340 10.11 -15.29 -11.94
N ARG A 341 10.60 -14.98 -10.73
CA ARG A 341 9.84 -15.19 -9.48
C ARG A 341 8.52 -14.42 -9.50
N ASN A 342 8.52 -13.16 -9.93
CA ASN A 342 7.29 -12.35 -10.04
C ASN A 342 6.26 -12.98 -10.98
N ARG A 343 6.71 -13.53 -12.11
CA ARG A 343 5.82 -14.24 -13.06
C ARG A 343 5.24 -15.53 -12.49
N ARG A 344 6.02 -16.26 -11.70
CA ARG A 344 5.63 -17.57 -11.13
C ARG A 344 4.79 -17.44 -9.87
N GLU A 345 5.20 -16.57 -8.94
CA GLU A 345 4.62 -16.46 -7.59
C GLU A 345 3.62 -15.31 -7.47
N GLY A 346 3.50 -14.47 -8.49
CA GLY A 346 2.64 -13.31 -8.50
C GLY A 346 3.33 -12.03 -8.02
N VAL A 347 2.52 -10.99 -7.83
CA VAL A 347 3.00 -9.63 -7.58
C VAL A 347 3.46 -9.46 -6.14
N PHE A 348 4.71 -9.04 -5.96
CA PHE A 348 5.26 -8.52 -4.71
C PHE A 348 5.71 -7.06 -4.91
N GLY A 349 5.79 -6.30 -3.81
CA GLY A 349 6.41 -4.98 -3.81
C GLY A 349 7.93 -5.10 -3.93
N VAL A 350 8.54 -4.20 -4.68
CA VAL A 350 9.98 -4.05 -4.81
C VAL A 350 10.38 -2.75 -4.12
N LEU A 351 11.03 -2.88 -2.98
CA LEU A 351 11.54 -1.74 -2.23
C LEU A 351 12.86 -1.28 -2.84
N GLY A 352 12.91 -0.01 -3.21
CA GLY A 352 14.13 0.64 -3.67
C GLY A 352 14.38 1.97 -2.95
N ARG A 353 15.62 2.44 -3.00
CA ARG A 353 16.00 3.79 -2.56
C ARG A 353 16.89 4.47 -3.58
N LEU A 354 16.58 5.74 -3.89
CA LEU A 354 17.43 6.68 -4.60
C LEU A 354 17.80 7.82 -3.64
N GLY A 355 19.08 7.98 -3.35
CA GLY A 355 19.60 9.05 -2.50
C GLY A 355 20.48 10.03 -3.26
N TYR A 356 20.33 11.31 -2.94
CA TYR A 356 21.21 12.40 -3.33
C TYR A 356 21.89 12.96 -2.09
N ARG A 357 23.23 12.92 -2.05
CA ARG A 357 24.07 13.42 -0.95
C ARG A 357 25.33 14.07 -1.51
N GLY A 358 25.64 15.30 -1.11
CA GLY A 358 26.87 16.00 -1.53
C GLY A 358 27.14 15.94 -3.04
N GLY A 359 26.11 16.10 -3.88
CA GLY A 359 26.21 16.03 -5.34
C GLY A 359 26.36 14.61 -5.92
N ARG A 360 26.35 13.57 -5.09
CA ARG A 360 26.40 12.17 -5.51
C ARG A 360 25.00 11.57 -5.52
N ARG A 361 24.69 10.87 -6.60
CA ARG A 361 23.48 10.07 -6.78
C ARG A 361 23.77 8.59 -6.51
N ARG A 362 22.95 7.93 -5.70
CA ARG A 362 23.03 6.48 -5.44
C ARG A 362 21.64 5.86 -5.47
N ARG A 363 21.47 4.77 -6.20
CA ARG A 363 20.23 3.99 -6.22
C ARG A 363 20.48 2.52 -5.99
N ALA A 364 19.56 1.86 -5.29
CA ALA A 364 19.67 0.44 -4.97
C ALA A 364 18.28 -0.20 -4.86
N LEU A 365 18.20 -1.48 -5.23
CA LEU A 365 17.14 -2.37 -4.76
C LEU A 365 17.48 -2.83 -3.35
N LEU A 366 16.50 -2.82 -2.46
CA LEU A 366 16.70 -3.09 -1.04
C LEU A 366 16.02 -4.38 -0.59
N ALA A 367 14.75 -4.58 -0.98
CA ALA A 367 13.95 -5.69 -0.48
C ALA A 367 12.81 -6.06 -1.43
N LEU A 368 12.23 -7.24 -1.19
CA LEU A 368 10.91 -7.63 -1.66
C LEU A 368 9.92 -7.57 -0.48
N ALA A 369 8.69 -7.17 -0.74
CA ALA A 369 7.69 -7.00 0.30
C ALA A 369 6.32 -7.56 -0.11
N HIS A 370 5.59 -8.07 0.88
CA HIS A 370 4.17 -8.35 0.73
C HIS A 370 3.37 -7.04 0.62
N PRO A 371 2.31 -6.94 -0.21
CA PRO A 371 1.50 -5.72 -0.30
C PRO A 371 0.90 -5.23 1.02
N GLY A 372 0.62 -6.14 1.95
CA GLY A 372 0.19 -5.82 3.32
C GLY A 372 1.27 -5.90 4.40
N ALA A 373 2.55 -5.93 4.02
CA ALA A 373 3.72 -6.08 4.90
C ALA A 373 3.71 -7.29 5.84
N ALA A 374 2.99 -8.37 5.47
CA ALA A 374 3.00 -9.63 6.20
C ALA A 374 4.43 -10.21 6.28
N TRP A 375 5.22 -10.01 5.23
CA TRP A 375 6.63 -10.37 5.18
C TRP A 375 7.46 -9.34 4.40
N LEU A 376 8.75 -9.28 4.75
CA LEU A 376 9.80 -8.47 4.11
C LEU A 376 11.04 -9.35 3.90
N GLU A 377 11.55 -9.40 2.68
CA GLU A 377 12.76 -10.15 2.30
C GLU A 377 13.86 -9.17 1.87
N TRP A 378 14.84 -8.93 2.75
CA TRP A 378 15.94 -8.00 2.46
C TRP A 378 16.92 -8.65 1.48
N LEU A 379 17.29 -7.94 0.42
CA LEU A 379 18.16 -8.45 -0.64
C LEU A 379 19.62 -8.44 -0.19
N THR A 380 20.39 -9.42 -0.68
CA THR A 380 21.84 -9.42 -0.48
C THR A 380 22.47 -8.27 -1.27
N PRO A 381 23.70 -7.82 -0.92
CA PRO A 381 24.43 -6.85 -1.74
C PRO A 381 24.67 -7.30 -3.19
N ALA A 382 24.66 -8.62 -3.47
CA ALA A 382 24.81 -9.15 -4.83
C ALA A 382 23.50 -9.03 -5.65
N ASP A 383 22.36 -9.13 -4.99
CA ASP A 383 21.03 -8.96 -5.59
C ASP A 383 20.58 -7.49 -5.58
N SER A 384 21.21 -6.67 -4.72
CA SER A 384 21.11 -5.22 -4.72
C SER A 384 21.89 -4.66 -5.91
N SER A 385 21.22 -4.48 -7.04
CA SER A 385 21.80 -3.81 -8.19
C SER A 385 22.01 -2.33 -7.87
N ALA A 386 23.24 -1.96 -7.53
CA ALA A 386 23.67 -0.57 -7.53
C ALA A 386 23.84 -0.12 -8.99
N GLY A 387 22.86 0.62 -9.52
CA GLY A 387 22.99 1.19 -10.86
C GLY A 387 24.11 2.24 -10.90
N PRO A 388 24.92 2.33 -11.98
CA PRO A 388 25.94 3.35 -12.08
C PRO A 388 25.33 4.75 -12.02
N ALA A 389 26.06 5.67 -11.37
CA ALA A 389 25.78 7.10 -11.42
C ALA A 389 26.02 7.56 -12.87
N ALA A 390 24.93 7.83 -13.59
CA ALA A 390 24.99 8.63 -14.81
C ALA A 390 25.07 10.12 -14.44
#